data_AF-M4ZAH4-F1
#
_entry.id   AF-M4ZAH4-F1
#
_cell.length_a   1.000
_cell.length_b   1.000
_cell.length_c   1.000
_cell.angle_alpha   90.00
_cell.angle_beta   90.00
_cell.angle_gamma   90.00
#
_symmetry.space_group_name_H-M   'P 1'
#
loop_
_entity.id
_entity.type
_entity.pdbx_description
1 polymer ?
#
loop_
_entity_poly.entity_id
_entity_poly.type
_entity_poly.pdbx_seq_one_letter_code
_entity_poly.pdbx_strand_id
1 'polypeptide(L)'
;MRALFDEDIAFARVVAKELGYAYRASVKKLKGIMARSSIERLANWILADSQREPAHSNIVIPFDRGTLASHIGMTRENLSRSLAQLTSHGVRVHGREIVIDQKQESALRVQSA
;
A
#
# COMPACT_ATOMS: atom_id res chain seq x y z
N MET A 1 -24.92 -8.00 33.00
CA MET A 1 -23.77 -8.34 32.14
C MET A 1 -22.43 -8.14 32.84
N ARG A 2 -22.19 -7.00 33.52
CA ARG A 2 -20.93 -6.75 34.26
C ARG A 2 -20.65 -7.76 35.39
N ALA A 3 -21.69 -8.19 36.12
CA ALA A 3 -21.58 -9.19 37.19
C ALA A 3 -21.20 -10.61 36.71
N LEU A 4 -21.57 -11.00 35.48
CA LEU A 4 -21.23 -12.31 34.90
C LEU A 4 -19.75 -12.41 34.50
N PHE A 5 -19.08 -11.28 34.28
CA PHE A 5 -17.64 -11.26 34.00
C PHE A 5 -16.81 -11.54 35.25
N ASP A 6 -17.33 -11.23 36.45
CA ASP A 6 -16.65 -11.48 37.72
C ASP A 6 -16.89 -12.93 38.23
N GLU A 7 -18.01 -13.55 37.88
CA GLU A 7 -18.33 -14.94 38.25
C GLU A 7 -17.67 -15.99 37.34
N ASP A 8 -17.47 -15.70 36.05
CA ASP A 8 -16.95 -16.68 35.08
C ASP A 8 -15.74 -16.14 34.31
N ILE A 9 -14.56 -16.44 34.86
CA ILE A 9 -13.25 -16.13 34.27
C ILE A 9 -13.09 -16.78 32.88
N ALA A 10 -13.69 -17.94 32.63
CA ALA A 10 -13.62 -18.59 31.32
C ALA A 10 -14.43 -17.82 30.29
N PHE A 11 -15.64 -17.37 30.64
CA PHE A 11 -16.45 -16.50 29.79
C PHE A 11 -15.73 -15.18 29.48
N ALA A 12 -15.17 -14.51 30.50
CA ALA A 12 -14.42 -13.28 30.31
C ALA A 12 -13.23 -13.45 29.36
N ARG A 13 -12.49 -14.56 29.47
CA ARG A 13 -11.36 -14.88 28.57
C ARG A 13 -11.81 -15.11 27.13
N VAL A 14 -12.93 -15.81 26.91
CA VAL A 14 -13.46 -16.05 25.56
C VAL A 14 -13.87 -14.74 24.91
N VAL A 15 -14.62 -13.89 25.62
CA VAL A 15 -15.04 -12.59 25.11
C VAL A 15 -13.84 -11.68 24.80
N ALA A 16 -12.84 -11.62 25.69
CA ALA A 16 -11.63 -10.84 25.46
C ALA A 16 -10.84 -11.31 24.23
N LYS A 17 -10.79 -12.63 24.02
CA LYS A 17 -10.12 -13.24 22.86
C LYS A 17 -10.83 -12.88 21.55
N GLU A 18 -12.16 -13.01 21.53
CA GLU A 18 -12.98 -12.67 20.35
C GLU A 18 -12.87 -11.18 19.98
N LEU A 19 -12.92 -10.29 20.99
CA LEU A 19 -12.69 -8.86 20.78
C LEU A 19 -11.28 -8.59 20.23
N GLY A 20 -10.27 -9.27 20.76
CA GLY A 20 -8.89 -9.17 20.26
C GLY A 20 -8.76 -9.60 18.80
N TYR A 21 -9.45 -10.66 18.38
CA TYR A 21 -9.48 -11.09 16.97
C TYR A 21 -10.22 -10.10 16.07
N ALA A 22 -11.41 -9.66 16.47
CA ALA A 22 -12.21 -8.69 15.74
C ALA A 22 -11.45 -7.37 15.53
N TYR A 23 -10.72 -6.91 16.55
CA TYR A 23 -9.86 -5.73 16.44
C TYR A 23 -8.72 -5.92 15.44
N ARG A 24 -7.98 -7.03 15.51
CA ARG A 24 -6.89 -7.31 14.55
C ARG A 24 -7.39 -7.42 13.11
N ALA A 25 -8.56 -8.03 12.90
CA ALA A 25 -9.18 -8.12 11.59
C ALA A 25 -9.54 -6.72 11.03
N SER A 26 -10.11 -5.86 11.86
CA SER A 26 -10.45 -4.47 11.51
C SER A 26 -9.20 -3.65 11.16
N VAL A 27 -8.13 -3.75 11.97
CA VAL A 27 -6.85 -3.10 11.69
C VAL A 27 -6.23 -3.61 10.39
N LYS A 28 -6.29 -4.92 10.11
CA LYS A 28 -5.81 -5.50 8.85
C LYS A 28 -6.58 -4.95 7.64
N LYS A 29 -7.91 -4.83 7.75
CA LYS A 29 -8.76 -4.26 6.70
C LYS A 29 -8.43 -2.79 6.43
N LEU A 30 -8.30 -1.98 7.49
CA LEU A 30 -7.90 -0.57 7.39
C LEU A 30 -6.52 -0.41 6.77
N LYS A 31 -5.54 -1.23 7.19
CA LYS A 31 -4.20 -1.28 6.55
C LYS A 31 -4.29 -1.62 5.06
N GLY A 32 -5.19 -2.52 4.68
CA GLY A 32 -5.46 -2.86 3.28
C GLY A 32 -6.04 -1.70 2.48
N ILE A 33 -7.04 -0.98 3.03
CA ILE A 33 -7.64 0.20 2.38
C ILE A 33 -6.61 1.33 2.26
N MET A 34 -5.87 1.61 3.33
CA MET A 34 -4.80 2.61 3.28
C MET A 34 -3.70 2.21 2.30
N ALA A 35 -3.33 0.92 2.24
CA ALA A 35 -2.40 0.41 1.23
C ALA A 35 -2.94 0.60 -0.19
N ARG A 36 -4.22 0.32 -0.46
CA ARG A 36 -4.87 0.60 -1.76
C ARG A 36 -4.78 2.09 -2.12
N SER A 37 -5.13 2.99 -1.19
CA SER A 37 -4.97 4.44 -1.40
C SER A 37 -3.50 4.86 -1.56
N SER A 38 -2.56 4.13 -0.95
CA SER A 38 -1.14 4.42 -1.04
C SER A 38 -0.53 3.92 -2.35
N ILE A 39 -1.04 2.80 -2.89
CA ILE A 39 -0.70 2.29 -4.23
C ILE A 39 -1.17 3.29 -5.28
N GLU A 40 -2.38 3.84 -5.15
CA GLU A 40 -2.89 4.89 -6.03
C GLU A 40 -2.02 6.15 -5.99
N ARG A 41 -1.62 6.61 -4.79
CA ARG A 41 -0.69 7.74 -4.63
C ARG A 41 0.66 7.46 -5.30
N LEU A 42 1.21 6.26 -5.12
CA LEU A 42 2.46 5.85 -5.75
C LEU A 42 2.33 5.79 -7.28
N ALA A 43 1.25 5.22 -7.80
CA ALA A 43 0.96 5.14 -9.23
C ALA A 43 0.84 6.53 -9.85
N ASN A 44 0.12 7.44 -9.19
CA ASN A 44 0.00 8.84 -9.63
C ASN A 44 1.34 9.57 -9.61
N TRP A 45 2.17 9.35 -8.59
CA TRP A 45 3.52 9.93 -8.54
C TRP A 45 4.39 9.42 -9.70
N ILE A 46 4.41 8.10 -9.94
CA ILE A 46 5.11 7.45 -11.05
C ILE A 46 4.65 8.05 -12.40
N LEU A 47 3.34 8.15 -12.62
CA LEU A 47 2.80 8.75 -13.84
C LEU A 47 3.21 10.22 -13.98
N ALA A 48 3.05 11.03 -12.93
CA ALA A 48 3.41 12.44 -12.96
C ALA A 48 4.90 12.67 -13.26
N ASP A 49 5.77 11.79 -12.76
CA ASP A 49 7.21 11.88 -13.01
C ASP A 49 7.57 11.42 -14.43
N SER A 50 6.94 10.35 -14.96
CA SER A 50 7.15 9.93 -16.36
C SER A 50 6.76 11.01 -17.38
N GLN A 51 5.76 11.84 -17.08
CA GLN A 51 5.32 12.92 -17.98
C GLN A 51 6.32 14.10 -18.02
N ARG A 52 7.25 14.20 -17.06
CA ARG A 52 8.29 15.24 -17.06
C ARG A 52 9.39 14.94 -18.07
N GLU A 53 9.67 13.66 -18.31
CA GLU A 53 10.65 13.21 -19.31
C GLU A 53 10.02 12.18 -20.26
N PRO A 54 9.17 12.63 -21.21
CA PRO A 54 8.39 11.75 -22.08
C PRO A 54 9.24 10.90 -23.04
N ALA A 55 10.55 11.16 -23.14
CA ALA A 55 11.48 10.39 -23.95
C ALA A 55 11.94 9.07 -23.31
N HIS A 56 11.69 8.87 -22.01
CA HIS A 56 12.17 7.71 -21.28
C HIS A 56 11.02 6.93 -20.63
N SER A 57 10.83 5.68 -21.06
CA SER A 57 9.97 4.69 -20.38
C SER A 57 10.50 4.27 -19.00
N ASN A 58 11.68 4.77 -18.63
CA ASN A 58 12.38 4.47 -17.40
C ASN A 58 12.38 5.72 -16.54
N ILE A 59 11.81 5.60 -15.35
CA ILE A 59 11.89 6.61 -14.29
C ILE A 59 13.02 6.19 -13.36
N VAL A 60 14.08 6.99 -13.29
CA VAL A 60 15.11 6.80 -12.27
C VAL A 60 14.68 7.57 -11.02
N ILE A 61 14.44 6.89 -9.90
CA ILE A 61 14.15 7.60 -8.65
C ILE A 61 15.45 8.30 -8.19
N PRO A 62 15.49 9.64 -8.12
CA PRO A 62 16.72 10.36 -7.82
C PRO A 62 17.13 10.26 -6.33
N PHE A 63 16.31 9.63 -5.49
CA PHE A 63 16.50 9.47 -4.05
C PHE A 63 16.30 8.02 -3.58
N ASP A 64 16.70 7.70 -2.35
CA ASP A 64 16.54 6.35 -1.78
C ASP A 64 15.05 6.06 -1.47
N ARG A 65 14.71 4.77 -1.31
CA ARG A 65 13.33 4.33 -1.04
C ARG A 65 12.74 4.92 0.24
N GLY A 66 13.55 5.25 1.23
CA GLY A 66 13.09 5.92 2.45
C GLY A 66 12.58 7.32 2.18
N THR A 67 13.32 8.08 1.39
CA THR A 67 12.94 9.42 0.97
C THR A 67 11.67 9.40 0.11
N LEU A 68 11.55 8.45 -0.83
CA LEU A 68 10.32 8.30 -1.62
C LEU A 68 9.12 7.98 -0.72
N ALA A 69 9.27 7.00 0.19
CA ALA A 69 8.21 6.62 1.11
C ALA A 69 7.74 7.81 1.94
N SER A 70 8.68 8.60 2.48
CA SER A 70 8.38 9.83 3.22
C SER A 70 7.63 10.85 2.34
N HIS A 71 8.09 11.09 1.11
CA HIS A 71 7.52 12.07 0.19
C HIS A 71 6.04 11.78 -0.16
N ILE A 72 5.67 10.51 -0.31
CA ILE A 72 4.29 10.10 -0.66
C ILE A 72 3.44 9.66 0.55
N GLY A 73 3.94 9.91 1.78
CA GLY A 73 3.23 9.61 3.02
C GLY A 73 3.05 8.11 3.28
N MET A 74 4.09 7.31 3.06
CA MET A 74 4.11 5.87 3.24
C MET A 74 5.27 5.44 4.17
N THR A 75 5.13 4.29 4.83
CA THR A 75 6.28 3.61 5.44
C THR A 75 7.09 2.87 4.37
N ARG A 76 8.36 2.55 4.65
CA ARG A 76 9.22 1.77 3.72
C ARG A 76 8.62 0.41 3.38
N GLU A 77 7.98 -0.25 4.35
CA GLU A 77 7.32 -1.56 4.16
C GLU A 77 6.07 -1.43 3.28
N ASN A 78 5.33 -0.31 3.42
CA ASN A 78 4.16 -0.05 2.59
C ASN A 78 4.56 0.26 1.15
N LEU A 79 5.59 1.09 0.95
CA LEU A 79 6.17 1.36 -0.37
C LEU A 79 6.64 0.07 -1.03
N SER A 80 7.38 -0.78 -0.31
CA SER A 80 7.88 -2.05 -0.85
C SER A 80 6.75 -2.98 -1.27
N ARG A 81 5.68 -3.09 -0.45
CA ARG A 81 4.49 -3.87 -0.81
C ARG A 81 3.74 -3.30 -2.02
N SER A 82 3.68 -1.98 -2.13
CA SER A 82 2.95 -1.31 -3.21
C SER A 82 3.69 -1.44 -4.55
N LEU A 83 5.01 -1.30 -4.56
CA LEU A 83 5.85 -1.57 -5.73
C LEU A 83 5.71 -3.02 -6.20
N ALA A 84 5.70 -3.99 -5.27
CA ALA A 84 5.50 -5.39 -5.62
C ALA A 84 4.12 -5.67 -6.26
N GLN A 85 3.08 -4.95 -5.82
CA GLN A 85 1.75 -5.05 -6.46
C GLN A 85 1.74 -4.38 -7.83
N LEU A 86 2.43 -3.24 -8.01
CA LEU A 86 2.51 -2.58 -9.31
C LEU A 86 3.31 -3.38 -10.34
N THR A 87 4.14 -4.36 -9.92
CA THR A 87 4.80 -5.28 -10.85
C THR A 87 3.83 -6.11 -11.67
N SER A 88 2.65 -6.49 -11.14
CA SER A 88 1.62 -7.14 -11.96
C SER A 88 0.95 -6.19 -12.96
N HIS A 89 1.16 -4.88 -12.82
CA HIS A 89 0.65 -3.83 -13.68
C HIS A 89 1.72 -3.25 -14.64
N GLY A 90 2.84 -3.95 -14.82
CA GLY A 90 3.89 -3.55 -15.77
C GLY A 90 4.95 -2.62 -15.20
N VAL A 91 5.03 -2.45 -13.87
CA VAL A 91 6.09 -1.66 -13.21
C VAL A 91 7.24 -2.56 -12.76
N ARG A 92 8.39 -2.45 -13.42
CA ARG A 92 9.62 -3.18 -13.05
C ARG A 92 10.50 -2.31 -12.16
N VAL A 93 11.07 -2.90 -11.11
CA VAL A 93 11.93 -2.18 -10.15
C VAL A 93 13.32 -2.77 -10.18
N HIS A 94 14.31 -1.96 -10.57
CA HIS A 94 15.73 -2.32 -10.62
C HIS A 94 16.52 -1.40 -9.68
N GLY A 95 16.70 -1.84 -8.43
CA GLY A 95 17.40 -1.04 -7.42
C GLY A 95 16.67 0.27 -7.10
N ARG A 96 17.13 1.37 -7.72
CA ARG A 96 16.55 2.74 -7.65
C ARG A 96 15.81 3.14 -8.92
N GLU A 97 15.88 2.34 -9.98
CA GLU A 97 15.19 2.58 -11.23
C GLU A 97 13.81 1.90 -11.20
N ILE A 98 12.80 2.63 -11.66
CA ILE A 98 11.45 2.14 -11.92
C ILE A 98 11.22 2.23 -13.42
N VAL A 99 10.97 1.09 -14.06
CA VAL A 99 10.67 1.01 -15.49
C VAL A 99 9.19 0.74 -15.66
N ILE A 100 8.52 1.54 -16.49
CA ILE A 100 7.12 1.30 -16.86
C ILE A 100 7.11 0.64 -18.23
N ASP A 101 6.57 -0.57 -18.33
CA ASP A 101 6.29 -1.17 -19.62
C ASP A 101 5.14 -0.40 -20.30
N GLN A 102 5.49 0.36 -21.33
CA GLN A 102 4.63 1.23 -22.15
C GLN A 102 3.34 0.55 -22.68
N LYS A 103 3.27 -0.79 -22.67
CA LYS A 103 2.10 -1.56 -23.09
C LYS A 103 0.91 -1.49 -22.11
N GLN A 104 1.10 -0.99 -20.89
CA GLN A 104 0.09 -0.93 -19.81
C GLN A 104 -0.29 0.50 -19.38
N GLU A 105 0.27 1.53 -20.01
CA GLU A 105 -0.11 2.93 -19.74
C GLU A 105 -1.61 3.18 -19.96
N SER A 106 -2.24 2.38 -20.84
CA SER A 106 -3.68 2.38 -21.10
C SER A 106 -4.52 1.84 -19.93
N ALA A 107 -3.98 0.98 -19.07
CA ALA A 107 -4.72 0.34 -17.98
C ALA A 107 -4.78 1.21 -16.71
N LEU A 108 -3.78 2.07 -16.47
CA LEU A 108 -3.83 3.05 -15.36
C LEU A 108 -4.77 4.22 -15.65
N ARG A 109 -5.00 4.57 -16.93
CA ARG A 109 -5.92 5.65 -17.33
C ARG A 109 -7.40 5.37 -17.03
N VAL A 110 -7.80 4.11 -16.83
CA VAL A 110 -9.23 3.71 -16.75
C VAL A 110 -9.82 3.84 -15.33
N GLN A 111 -9.00 4.02 -14.29
CA GLN A 111 -9.52 4.12 -12.90
C GLN A 111 -9.64 5.55 -12.36
N SER A 112 -9.38 6.57 -13.18
CA SER A 112 -9.46 8.00 -12.78
C SER A 112 -10.62 8.75 -13.43
N ALA A 113 -11.62 8.04 -13.97
CA ALA A 113 -12.87 8.61 -14.49
C ALA A 113 -14.03 8.27 -13.55
#